data_AF-Q3JE05-F1
#
_entry.id   AF-Q3JE05-F1
#
_cell.length_a   1.000
_cell.length_b   1.000
_cell.length_c   1.000
_cell.angle_alpha   90.00
_cell.angle_beta   90.00
_cell.angle_gamma   90.00
#
_symmetry.space_group_name_H-M   'P 1'
#
loop_
_entity.id
_entity.type
_entity.pdbx_description
1 polymer ?
#
loop_
_entity_poly.entity_id
_entity_poly.type
_entity_poly.pdbx_seq_one_letter_code
_entity_poly.pdbx_strand_id
1 'polypeptide(L)' 'MGLSVTEAARHLGISRKTLSKVLNGRGVITPEMALRLEMAFGKPNAAHWLRLQNAYDLWQTRQHCADMHVTPVKTHVA' A
#
# COMPACT_ATOMS: atom_id res chain seq x y z
N MET A 1 13.05 17.68 -11.05
CA MET A 1 12.84 17.27 -9.65
C MET A 1 13.85 16.18 -9.33
N GLY A 2 14.93 16.49 -8.60
CA GLY A 2 16.13 15.65 -8.49
C GLY A 2 16.36 15.06 -7.11
N LEU A 3 15.37 14.35 -6.53
CA LEU A 3 15.61 13.58 -5.31
C LEU A 3 16.05 12.18 -5.71
N SER A 4 17.28 11.79 -5.37
CA SER A 4 17.74 10.43 -5.62
C SER A 4 16.95 9.43 -4.76
N VAL A 5 16.80 8.19 -5.24
CA VAL A 5 16.16 7.12 -4.45
C VAL A 5 16.87 6.90 -3.11
N THR A 6 18.20 7.09 -3.07
CA THR A 6 18.99 7.00 -1.84
C THR A 6 18.59 8.08 -0.84
N GLU A 7 18.44 9.32 -1.32
CA GLU A 7 18.09 10.44 -0.47
C GLU A 7 16.66 10.33 0.05
N ALA A 8 15.72 9.95 -0.81
CA ALA A 8 14.34 9.67 -0.41
C ALA A 8 14.27 8.55 0.65
N ALA A 9 15.04 7.48 0.49
CA ALA A 9 15.08 6.38 1.45
C ALA A 9 15.63 6.84 2.81
N ARG A 10 16.65 7.71 2.80
CA ARG A 10 17.22 8.33 4.01
C ARG A 10 16.17 9.16 4.75
N HIS A 11 15.43 10.02 4.06
CA HIS A 11 14.34 10.81 4.65
C HIS A 11 13.22 9.95 5.24
N LEU A 12 12.91 8.83 4.60
CA LEU A 12 11.89 7.88 5.06
C LEU A 12 12.40 6.96 6.19
N GLY A 13 13.69 6.97 6.51
CA GLY A 13 14.27 6.09 7.52
C GLY A 13 14.21 4.60 7.13
N ILE A 14 14.35 4.29 5.84
CA ILE A 14 14.29 2.93 5.30
C ILE A 14 15.50 2.64 4.40
N SER A 15 15.75 1.36 4.12
CA SER A 15 16.80 1.00 3.16
C SER A 15 16.42 1.44 1.73
N ARG A 16 17.43 1.83 0.93
CA ARG A 16 17.26 2.07 -0.51
C ARG A 16 16.59 0.89 -1.22
N LYS A 17 16.91 -0.34 -0.82
CA LYS A 17 16.32 -1.58 -1.37
C LYS A 17 14.82 -1.65 -1.07
N THR A 18 14.40 -1.27 0.13
CA THR A 18 12.98 -1.22 0.54
C THR A 18 12.24 -0.21 -0.33
N LEU A 19 12.75 1.02 -0.43
CA LEU A 19 12.10 2.04 -1.27
C LEU A 19 12.06 1.63 -2.74
N SER A 20 13.15 1.06 -3.26
CA SER A 20 13.22 0.56 -4.63
C SER A 20 12.19 -0.53 -4.90
N LYS A 21 11.92 -1.44 -3.95
CA LYS A 21 10.85 -2.44 -4.11
C LYS A 21 9.49 -1.76 -4.24
N VAL A 22 9.17 -0.81 -3.37
CA VAL A 22 7.89 -0.07 -3.39
C VAL A 22 7.74 0.69 -4.72
N LEU A 23 8.75 1.44 -5.14
CA LEU A 23 8.73 2.20 -6.40
C LEU A 23 8.56 1.33 -7.64
N ASN A 24 9.08 0.09 -7.60
CA ASN A 24 8.94 -0.87 -8.69
C ASN A 24 7.68 -1.75 -8.56
N GLY A 25 6.74 -1.45 -7.66
CA GLY A 25 5.53 -2.22 -7.46
C GLY A 25 5.76 -3.64 -6.90
N ARG A 26 6.96 -3.91 -6.36
CA ARG A 26 7.35 -5.20 -5.75
C ARG A 26 7.33 -5.14 -4.22
N GLY A 27 6.86 -4.04 -3.65
CA GLY A 27 6.77 -3.81 -2.22
C GLY A 27 5.39 -3.27 -1.88
N VAL A 28 4.89 -3.63 -0.69
CA VAL A 28 3.61 -3.18 -0.16
C VAL A 28 3.80 -1.89 0.63
N ILE A 29 2.86 -0.95 0.49
CA ILE A 29 2.76 0.20 1.39
C ILE A 29 2.02 -0.23 2.65
N THR A 30 2.80 -0.63 3.67
CA THR A 30 2.26 -0.93 5.01
C THR A 30 1.81 0.34 5.74
N PRO A 31 1.03 0.26 6.84
CA PRO A 31 0.68 1.42 7.65
C PRO A 31 1.90 2.23 8.13
N GLU A 32 2.96 1.54 8.52
CA GLU A 32 4.22 2.17 8.94
C GLU A 32 4.90 2.91 7.78
N MET A 33 4.89 2.34 6.56
CA MET A 33 5.39 3.01 5.36
C MET A 33 4.55 4.24 5.01
N ALA A 34 3.23 4.12 5.12
CA ALA A 34 2.30 5.22 4.85
C ALA A 34 2.53 6.40 5.80
N LEU A 35 2.75 6.14 7.10
CA LEU A 35 3.11 7.18 8.07
C LEU A 35 4.48 7.81 7.76
N ARG A 36 5.48 7.01 7.38
CA ARG A 36 6.79 7.56 6.93
C ARG A 36 6.63 8.50 5.74
N LEU A 37 5.82 8.12 4.74
CA LEU A 37 5.53 8.95 3.57
C LEU A 37 4.84 10.25 3.96
N GLU A 38 3.84 10.19 4.83
CA GLU A 38 3.16 11.39 5.36
C GLU A 38 4.13 12.30 6.12
N MET A 39 4.95 11.75 7.02
CA MET A 39 5.90 12.53 7.81
C MET A 39 7.01 13.15 6.94
N ALA A 40 7.48 12.45 5.91
CA ALA A 40 8.57 12.93 5.06
C ALA A 40 8.12 13.95 4.01
N PHE A 41 6.90 13.81 3.47
CA PHE A 41 6.42 14.63 2.35
C PHE A 41 5.24 15.55 2.70
N GLY A 42 4.64 15.38 3.88
CA GLY A 42 3.50 16.16 4.38
C GLY A 42 2.16 15.84 3.71
N LYS A 43 2.15 15.48 2.42
CA LYS A 43 0.96 15.07 1.65
C LYS A 43 1.34 14.08 0.54
N PRO A 44 0.44 13.15 0.16
CA PRO A 44 -0.84 12.81 0.79
C PRO A 44 -0.67 12.18 2.18
N ASN A 45 -1.75 12.17 2.99
CA ASN A 45 -1.74 11.52 4.31
C ASN A 45 -1.67 9.99 4.20
N ALA A 46 -1.34 9.31 5.30
CA ALA A 46 -1.16 7.86 5.36
C ALA A 46 -2.41 7.09 4.91
N ALA A 47 -3.61 7.59 5.28
CA ALA A 47 -4.88 6.98 4.87
C ALA A 47 -5.06 6.96 3.34
N HIS A 48 -4.57 7.99 2.63
CA HIS A 48 -4.58 8.02 1.18
C HIS A 48 -3.74 6.87 0.60
N TRP A 49 -2.51 6.69 1.09
CA TRP A 49 -1.62 5.62 0.65
C TRP A 49 -2.20 4.23 0.92
N LEU A 50 -2.78 4.03 2.10
CA LEU A 50 -3.43 2.78 2.46
C LEU A 50 -4.66 2.47 1.60
N ARG A 51 -5.43 3.49 1.23
CA ARG A 51 -6.55 3.30 0.29
C ARG A 51 -6.06 2.80 -1.07
N LEU A 52 -4.93 3.32 -1.57
CA LEU A 52 -4.34 2.86 -2.83
C LEU A 52 -3.84 1.42 -2.71
N GLN A 53 -3.16 1.09 -1.61
CA GLN A 53 -2.70 -0.28 -1.35
C GLN A 53 -3.88 -1.26 -1.27
N ASN A 54 -4.92 -0.92 -0.50
CA ASN A 54 -6.11 -1.77 -0.37
C ASN A 54 -6.82 -1.96 -1.71
N ALA A 55 -6.91 -0.91 -2.54
CA ALA A 55 -7.50 -1.02 -3.87
C ALA A 55 -6.69 -1.97 -4.77
N TYR A 56 -5.37 -1.89 -4.72
CA TYR A 56 -4.47 -2.80 -5.44
C TYR A 56 -4.61 -4.24 -4.95
N ASP A 57 -4.55 -4.45 -3.64
CA ASP A 57 -4.68 -5.77 -3.01
C ASP A 57 -6.01 -6.41 -3.38
N LEU A 58 -7.12 -5.64 -3.29
CA LEU A 58 -8.45 -6.12 -3.66
C LEU A 58 -8.53 -6.49 -5.15
N TRP A 59 -7.92 -5.69 -6.03
CA TRP A 59 -7.86 -6.01 -7.45
C TRP A 59 -7.10 -7.32 -7.68
N GLN A 60 -5.96 -7.55 -7.02
CA GLN A 60 -5.21 -8.81 -7.12
C GLN A 60 -5.99 -10.01 -6.56
N THR A 61 -6.62 -9.86 -5.39
CA THR A 61 -7.44 -10.92 -4.79
C THR A 61 -8.63 -11.29 -5.67
N ARG A 62 -9.25 -10.30 -6.33
CA ARG A 62 -10.35 -10.55 -7.28
C ARG A 62 -9.96 -11.47 -8.44
N GLN A 63 -8.71 -11.48 -8.86
CA GLN A 63 -8.25 -12.38 -9.93
C GLN A 63 -8.25 -13.86 -9.51
N HIS A 64 -8.29 -14.12 -8.20
CA HIS A 64 -8.25 -15.46 -7.61
C HIS A 64 -9.52 -15.74 -6.78
N CYS A 65 -10.58 -14.94 -6.95
CA CYS A 65 -11.78 -15.06 -6.13
C CYS A 65 -12.53 -16.38 -6.37
N ALA A 66 -12.31 -17.04 -7.51
CA ALA A 66 -12.89 -18.34 -7.83
C ALA A 66 -12.45 -19.45 -6.86
N ASP A 67 -11.28 -19.30 -6.23
CA ASP A 67 -10.75 -20.27 -5.26
C ASP A 67 -11.34 -20.07 -3.85
N MET A 68 -12.14 -19.02 -3.66
CA MET A 68 -12.73 -18.69 -2.36
C MET A 68 -14.02 -19.49 -2.14
N HIS A 69 -13.99 -20.38 -1.14
CA HIS A 69 -15.15 -21.16 -0.72
C HIS A 69 -16.06 -20.33 0.18
N VAL A 70 -16.91 -19.50 -0.43
CA VAL A 70 -17.85 -18.62 0.28
C VAL A 70 -19.31 -18.97 -0.02
N THR A 71 -20.14 -19.04 1.02
CA THR A 71 -21.60 -19.18 0.88
C THR A 71 -22.27 -17.86 1.28
N PRO A 72 -23.12 -17.26 0.43
CA PRO A 72 -23.81 -16.02 0.78
C PRO A 72 -24.66 -16.16 2.04
N VAL A 73 -24.50 -15.23 2.98
CA VAL A 73 -25.35 -15.16 4.18
C VAL A 73 -26.71 -14.59 3.76
N LYS A 74 -27.77 -15.39 3.91
CA LYS A 74 -29.14 -14.91 3.75
C LYS A 74 -29.57 -14.21 5.03
N THR A 75 -29.46 -12.89 5.08
CA THR A 75 -29.99 -12.11 6.18
C THR A 75 -31.48 -11.87 5.93
N HIS A 76 -32.36 -12.52 6.70
CA HIS A 76 -33.75 -12.07 6.80
C HIS A 76 -33.74 -10.77 7.60
N VAL A 77 -33.70 -9.64 6.89
CA VAL A 77 -34.06 -8.36 7.48
C VAL A 77 -35.59 -8.32 7.47
N ALA A 78 -36.18 -8.38 8.67
CA ALA A 78 -37.62 -8.23 8.90
C ALA A 78 -38.06 -6.78 8.66
#